data_AF-A0A9P1NGD4-F1
#
_entry.id   AF-A0A9P1NGD4-F1
#
_cell.length_a   1.000
_cell.length_b   1.000
_cell.length_c   1.000
_cell.angle_alpha   90.00
_cell.angle_beta   90.00
_cell.angle_gamma   90.00
#
_symmetry.space_group_name_H-M   'P 1'
#
loop_
_entity.id
_entity.type
_entity.pdbx_description
1 polymer ?
#
loop_
_entity_poly.entity_id
_entity_poly.type
_entity_poly.pdbx_seq_one_letter_code
_entity_poly.pdbx_strand_id
1 'polypeptide(L)'
;MIFTAEVEFWNTAVLGGVAPALDGSSAAEEYLKKRYAETESNKVIDLTAVNRERIKQYLQLKESIAELQLQAKELENQIKHEMKEAEYGFIGNYQTSWKPVITNRIDTNKLKEQFPDVYEKVTKEVQYRRFGIKEVS
;
A
#
# COMPACT_ATOMS: atom_id res chain seq x y z
N MET A 1 -1.69 21.71 -17.26
CA MET A 1 -0.88 21.39 -18.45
C MET A 1 0.35 20.64 -17.98
N ILE A 2 0.61 19.46 -18.55
CA ILE A 2 1.66 18.51 -18.10
C ILE A 2 3.07 19.03 -18.42
N PHE A 3 3.20 19.82 -19.48
CA PHE A 3 4.47 20.37 -19.96
C PHE A 3 5.15 21.35 -18.98
N THR A 4 4.39 22.11 -18.19
CA THR A 4 4.98 23.09 -17.28
C THR A 4 5.75 22.40 -16.14
N ALA A 5 5.15 21.36 -15.55
CA ALA A 5 5.77 20.59 -14.49
C ALA A 5 7.01 19.82 -14.99
N GLU A 6 6.98 19.31 -16.23
CA GLU A 6 8.12 18.61 -16.85
C GLU A 6 9.29 19.56 -17.13
N VAL A 7 9.03 20.78 -17.60
CA VAL A 7 10.05 21.80 -17.85
C VAL A 7 10.69 22.26 -16.54
N GLU A 8 9.88 22.47 -15.49
CA GLU A 8 10.40 22.81 -14.16
C GLU A 8 11.24 21.67 -13.56
N PHE A 9 10.80 20.42 -13.71
CA PHE A 9 11.56 19.25 -13.29
C PHE A 9 12.90 19.16 -14.01
N TRP A 10 12.93 19.30 -15.34
CA TRP A 10 14.18 19.23 -16.10
C TRP A 10 15.16 20.35 -15.72
N ASN A 11 14.69 21.59 -15.63
CA ASN A 11 15.57 22.72 -15.32
C ASN A 11 16.05 22.72 -13.86
N THR A 12 15.18 22.34 -12.92
CA THR A 12 15.51 22.44 -11.48
C THR A 12 16.14 21.17 -10.96
N ALA A 13 15.53 20.01 -11.27
CA ALA A 13 15.98 18.74 -10.71
C ALA A 13 17.11 18.11 -11.54
N VAL A 14 17.00 18.12 -12.87
CA VAL A 14 18.02 17.51 -13.75
C VAL A 14 19.21 18.44 -13.97
N LEU A 15 18.99 19.66 -14.46
CA LEU A 15 20.07 20.62 -14.72
C LEU A 15 20.57 21.30 -13.44
N GLY A 16 19.67 21.61 -12.50
CA GLY A 16 20.01 22.25 -11.23
C GLY A 16 20.55 21.29 -10.15
N GLY A 17 20.47 19.97 -10.37
CA GLY A 17 20.96 18.95 -9.43
C GLY A 17 20.25 18.92 -8.08
N VAL A 18 19.07 19.54 -7.97
CA VAL A 18 18.29 19.58 -6.73
C VAL A 18 17.35 18.38 -6.69
N ALA A 19 17.53 17.50 -5.70
CA ALA A 19 16.63 16.36 -5.54
C ALA A 19 15.18 16.85 -5.31
N PRO A 20 14.19 16.28 -6.03
CA PRO A 20 12.79 16.64 -5.81
C PRO A 20 12.37 16.29 -4.38
N ALA A 21 11.36 17.00 -3.87
CA ALA A 21 10.79 16.70 -2.56
C ALA A 21 10.17 15.29 -2.55
N LEU A 22 10.29 14.59 -1.41
CA LEU A 22 9.63 13.30 -1.21
C LEU A 22 8.11 13.54 -1.14
N ASP A 23 7.38 12.90 -2.05
CA ASP A 23 5.93 12.99 -2.16
C ASP A 23 5.27 11.62 -1.90
N GLY A 24 3.95 11.55 -2.05
CA GLY A 24 3.17 10.32 -1.91
C GLY A 24 3.22 9.40 -3.13
N SER A 25 4.13 9.62 -4.08
CA SER A 25 4.23 8.82 -5.31
C SER A 25 4.88 7.46 -5.07
N SER A 26 4.57 6.50 -5.95
CA SER A 26 5.25 5.20 -5.98
C SER A 26 6.75 5.32 -6.26
N ALA A 27 7.18 6.37 -6.98
CA ALA A 27 8.59 6.63 -7.27
C ALA A 27 9.37 7.03 -6.01
N ALA A 28 8.80 7.87 -5.15
CA ALA A 28 9.41 8.24 -3.87
C ALA A 28 9.52 7.01 -2.94
N GLU A 29 8.49 6.16 -2.89
CA GLU A 29 8.54 4.91 -2.12
C GLU A 29 9.63 3.96 -2.62
N GLU A 30 9.73 3.75 -3.93
CA GLU A 30 10.74 2.87 -4.53
C GLU A 30 12.16 3.41 -4.30
N TYR A 31 12.34 4.73 -4.43
CA TYR A 31 13.60 5.40 -4.10
C TYR A 31 14.00 5.14 -2.65
N LEU A 32 13.11 5.39 -1.68
CA LEU A 32 13.39 5.17 -0.26
C LEU A 32 13.71 3.70 0.05
N LYS A 33 12.96 2.77 -0.54
CA LYS A 33 13.17 1.33 -0.40
C LYS A 33 14.54 0.89 -0.89
N LYS A 34 14.99 1.39 -2.05
CA LYS A 34 16.31 1.08 -2.61
C LYS A 34 17.43 1.78 -1.82
N ARG A 35 17.26 3.07 -1.56
CA ARG A 35 18.29 3.93 -0.94
C ARG A 35 18.61 3.54 0.51
N TYR A 36 17.60 3.05 1.23
CA TYR A 36 17.71 2.67 2.64
C TYR A 36 17.37 1.19 2.85
N ALA A 37 17.72 0.31 1.91
CA ALA A 37 17.42 -1.13 2.02
C ALA A 37 18.11 -1.79 3.23
N GLU A 38 19.37 -1.45 3.48
CA GLU A 38 20.18 -2.00 4.57
C GLU A 38 19.96 -1.22 5.88
N THR A 39 20.09 -1.92 7.01
CA THR A 39 19.99 -1.34 8.36
C THR A 39 21.24 -1.58 9.15
N GLU A 40 21.67 -0.58 9.90
CA GLU A 40 22.67 -0.73 10.95
C GLU A 40 21.99 -1.28 12.21
N SER A 41 22.41 -2.47 12.65
CA SER A 41 21.85 -3.13 13.84
C SER A 41 22.00 -2.25 15.08
N ASN A 42 20.92 -2.13 15.87
CA ASN A 42 20.85 -1.32 17.09
C ASN A 42 21.04 0.20 16.92
N LYS A 43 21.07 0.71 15.68
CA LYS A 43 21.10 2.15 15.45
C LYS A 43 19.75 2.77 15.81
N VAL A 44 19.76 3.67 16.79
CA VAL A 44 18.61 4.45 17.23
C VAL A 44 18.90 5.92 16.96
N ILE A 45 17.88 6.65 16.50
CA ILE A 45 17.94 8.10 16.36
C ILE A 45 16.77 8.72 17.12
N ASP A 46 17.01 9.87 17.72
CA ASP A 46 15.94 10.70 18.27
C ASP A 46 15.31 11.52 17.16
N LEU A 47 14.02 11.29 16.92
CA LEU A 47 13.26 12.07 15.96
C LEU A 47 12.96 13.47 16.53
N THR A 48 13.04 14.49 15.68
CA THR A 48 12.75 15.88 16.07
C THR A 48 11.25 16.14 16.28
N ALA A 49 10.92 17.26 16.92
CA ALA A 49 9.53 17.69 17.14
C ALA A 49 8.71 17.81 15.84
N VAL A 50 9.34 18.12 14.71
CA VAL A 50 8.66 18.15 13.40
C VAL A 50 8.08 16.78 13.03
N ASN A 51 8.79 15.69 13.37
CA ASN A 51 8.30 14.33 13.10
C ASN A 51 7.18 13.92 14.06
N ARG A 52 7.11 14.49 15.27
CA ARG A 52 5.97 14.26 16.17
C ARG A 52 4.66 14.70 15.52
N GLU A 53 4.65 15.90 14.95
CA GLU A 53 3.46 16.43 14.27
C GLU A 53 3.10 15.59 13.04
N ARG A 54 4.09 15.18 12.24
CA ARG A 54 3.88 14.26 11.10
C ARG A 54 3.30 12.91 11.53
N ILE A 55 3.78 12.34 12.63
CA ILE A 55 3.27 11.08 13.18
C ILE A 55 1.81 11.24 13.60
N LYS A 56 1.47 12.32 14.32
CA LYS A 56 0.10 12.59 14.74
C LYS A 56 -0.85 12.73 13.55
N GLN A 57 -0.48 13.52 12.55
CA GLN A 57 -1.26 13.69 11.31
C GLN A 57 -1.41 12.37 10.55
N TYR A 58 -0.34 11.59 10.44
CA TYR A 58 -0.38 10.27 9.81
C TYR A 58 -1.36 9.32 10.51
N LEU A 59 -1.33 9.26 11.85
CA LEU A 59 -2.24 8.40 12.62
C LEU A 59 -3.69 8.83 12.46
N GLN A 60 -3.97 10.14 12.54
CA GLN A 60 -5.32 10.67 12.32
C GLN A 60 -5.83 10.35 10.91
N LEU A 61 -5.00 10.51 9.87
CA LEU A 61 -5.36 10.14 8.51
C LEU A 61 -5.66 8.63 8.38
N LYS A 62 -4.89 7.78 9.06
CA LYS A 62 -5.13 6.33 9.06
C LYS A 62 -6.45 5.97 9.73
N GLU A 63 -6.82 6.65 10.80
CA GLU A 63 -8.11 6.49 11.45
C GLU A 63 -9.26 6.90 10.51
N SER A 64 -9.20 8.08 9.92
CA SER A 64 -10.22 8.53 8.96
C SER A 64 -10.33 7.62 7.73
N ILE A 65 -9.21 7.08 7.23
CA ILE A 65 -9.23 6.08 6.15
C ILE A 65 -9.97 4.81 6.60
N ALA A 66 -9.72 4.33 7.82
CA ALA A 66 -10.40 3.14 8.33
C ALA A 66 -11.91 3.36 8.47
N GLU A 67 -12.34 4.53 8.95
CA GLU A 67 -13.75 4.92 9.03
C GLU A 67 -14.41 4.98 7.65
N LEU A 68 -13.78 5.64 6.68
CA LEU A 68 -14.29 5.74 5.30
C LEU A 68 -14.36 4.37 4.63
N GLN A 69 -13.38 3.50 4.87
CA GLN A 69 -13.40 2.12 4.39
C GLN A 69 -14.54 1.31 5.01
N LEU A 70 -14.85 1.52 6.29
CA LEU A 70 -15.98 0.89 6.96
C LEU A 70 -17.30 1.34 6.34
N GLN A 71 -17.48 2.65 6.15
CA GLN A 71 -18.69 3.21 5.52
C GLN A 71 -18.86 2.71 4.08
N ALA A 72 -17.80 2.68 3.28
CA ALA A 72 -17.83 2.13 1.93
C ALA A 72 -18.26 0.66 1.92
N LYS A 73 -17.75 -0.13 2.88
CA LYS A 73 -18.10 -1.55 3.03
C LYS A 73 -19.55 -1.75 3.47
N GLU A 74 -20.08 -0.89 4.34
CA GLU A 74 -21.48 -0.91 4.74
C GLU A 74 -22.39 -0.69 3.53
N LEU A 75 -22.11 0.33 2.72
CA LEU A 75 -22.84 0.59 1.47
C LEU A 75 -22.72 -0.58 0.47
N GLU A 76 -21.52 -1.13 0.31
CA GLU A 76 -21.29 -2.31 -0.54
C GLU A 76 -22.16 -3.50 -0.10
N ASN A 77 -22.26 -3.75 1.21
CA ASN A 77 -23.09 -4.83 1.75
C ASN A 77 -24.58 -4.57 1.55
N GLN A 78 -25.05 -3.33 1.69
CA GLN A 78 -26.43 -2.95 1.39
C GLN A 78 -26.76 -3.23 -0.08
N ILE A 79 -25.89 -2.83 -1.01
CA ILE A 79 -26.07 -3.11 -2.45
C ILE A 79 -26.11 -4.62 -2.71
N LYS A 80 -25.20 -5.40 -2.12
CA LYS A 80 -25.21 -6.87 -2.26
C LYS A 80 -26.48 -7.50 -1.69
N HIS A 81 -27.00 -6.98 -0.58
CA HIS A 81 -28.26 -7.45 -0.01
C HIS A 81 -29.43 -7.24 -0.95
N GLU A 82 -29.48 -6.11 -1.67
CA GLU A 82 -30.47 -5.85 -2.70
C GLU A 82 -30.26 -6.73 -3.95
N MET A 83 -29.01 -6.99 -4.33
CA MET A 83 -28.68 -7.86 -5.48
C MET A 83 -29.04 -9.33 -5.24
N LYS A 84 -28.92 -9.83 -4.00
CA LYS A 84 -29.18 -11.24 -3.64
C LYS A 84 -28.45 -12.23 -4.57
N GLU A 85 -29.16 -13.10 -5.27
CA GLU A 85 -28.61 -14.09 -6.20
C GLU A 85 -28.27 -13.50 -7.59
N ALA A 86 -28.55 -12.22 -7.83
CA ALA A 86 -28.27 -11.59 -9.12
C ALA A 86 -26.78 -11.31 -9.30
N GLU A 87 -26.23 -11.78 -10.42
CA GLU A 87 -24.83 -11.53 -10.76
C GLU A 87 -24.56 -10.09 -11.25
N TYR A 88 -25.60 -9.39 -11.73
CA TYR A 88 -25.50 -8.04 -12.28
C TYR A 88 -26.67 -7.17 -11.82
N GLY A 89 -26.41 -5.88 -11.60
CA GLY A 89 -27.41 -4.85 -11.37
C GLY A 89 -27.16 -3.64 -12.27
N PHE A 90 -28.23 -2.96 -12.70
CA PHE A 90 -28.15 -1.77 -13.54
C PHE A 90 -28.97 -0.64 -12.95
N ILE A 91 -28.34 0.51 -12.73
CA ILE A 91 -28.99 1.70 -12.16
C ILE A 91 -28.49 2.93 -12.91
N GLY A 92 -29.32 3.48 -13.80
CA GLY A 92 -28.94 4.62 -14.65
C GLY A 92 -27.68 4.33 -15.46
N ASN A 93 -26.59 5.02 -15.14
CA ASN A 93 -25.28 4.88 -15.81
C ASN A 93 -24.33 3.91 -15.10
N TYR A 94 -24.78 3.20 -14.07
CA TYR A 94 -23.96 2.28 -13.29
C TYR A 94 -24.35 0.83 -13.55
N GLN A 95 -23.33 -0.02 -13.74
CA GLN A 95 -23.46 -1.47 -13.75
C GLN A 95 -22.71 -2.03 -12.54
N THR A 96 -23.41 -2.75 -11.67
CA THR A 96 -22.81 -3.54 -10.59
C THR A 96 -22.66 -4.99 -11.04
N SER A 97 -21.59 -5.64 -10.59
CA SER A 97 -21.37 -7.06 -10.85
C SER A 97 -20.90 -7.75 -9.58
N TRP A 98 -21.59 -8.82 -9.20
CA TRP A 98 -21.27 -9.65 -8.04
C TRP A 98 -21.44 -11.12 -8.40
N LYS A 99 -20.50 -11.62 -9.20
CA LYS A 99 -20.47 -13.00 -9.69
C LYS A 99 -19.45 -13.85 -8.94
N PRO A 100 -19.66 -15.18 -8.84
CA PRO A 100 -18.65 -16.08 -8.30
C PRO A 100 -17.37 -16.03 -9.15
N VAL A 101 -16.22 -15.91 -8.50
CA VAL A 101 -14.89 -15.96 -9.14
C VAL A 101 -14.13 -17.15 -8.60
N ILE A 102 -13.79 -18.09 -9.48
CA ILE A 102 -12.97 -19.26 -9.15
C ILE A 102 -11.52 -18.94 -9.50
N THR A 103 -10.64 -18.95 -8.50
CA THR A 103 -9.20 -18.78 -8.70
C THR A 103 -8.48 -19.99 -8.12
N ASN A 104 -7.65 -20.64 -8.93
CA ASN A 104 -6.77 -21.71 -8.46
C ASN A 104 -5.51 -21.10 -7.86
N ARG A 105 -5.27 -21.37 -6.58
CA ARG A 105 -4.03 -21.00 -5.87
C ARG A 105 -3.42 -22.25 -5.29
N ILE A 106 -2.10 -22.25 -5.17
CA ILE A 106 -1.36 -23.34 -4.54
C ILE A 106 -1.64 -23.28 -3.03
N ASP A 107 -2.04 -24.40 -2.45
CA ASP A 107 -2.18 -24.54 -1.00
C ASP A 107 -0.79 -24.73 -0.40
N THR A 108 -0.19 -23.61 0.03
CA THR A 108 1.18 -23.58 0.56
C THR A 108 1.33 -24.47 1.80
N ASN A 109 0.29 -24.62 2.61
CA ASN A 109 0.34 -25.45 3.82
C ASN A 109 0.39 -26.93 3.44
N LYS A 110 -0.51 -27.37 2.55
CA LYS A 110 -0.47 -28.75 2.03
C LYS A 110 0.81 -29.03 1.25
N LEU A 111 1.33 -28.06 0.51
CA LEU A 111 2.61 -28.20 -0.19
C LEU A 111 3.76 -28.45 0.80
N LYS A 112 3.77 -27.73 1.93
CA LYS A 112 4.77 -27.89 2.98
C LYS A 112 4.64 -29.24 3.71
N GLU A 113 3.42 -29.71 3.94
CA GLU A 113 3.15 -30.99 4.61
C GLU A 113 3.46 -32.21 3.74
N GLN A 114 3.04 -32.20 2.47
CA GLN A 114 3.13 -33.35 1.58
C GLN A 114 4.41 -33.37 0.72
N PHE A 115 4.97 -32.20 0.42
CA PHE A 115 6.15 -32.05 -0.44
C PHE A 115 7.15 -31.04 0.15
N PRO A 116 7.69 -31.29 1.35
CA PRO A 116 8.62 -30.37 2.01
C PRO A 116 9.86 -30.07 1.16
N ASP A 117 10.39 -31.07 0.45
CA ASP A 117 11.55 -30.90 -0.43
C ASP A 117 11.29 -29.93 -1.59
N VAL A 118 10.07 -29.96 -2.14
CA VAL A 118 9.66 -29.06 -3.22
C VAL A 118 9.43 -27.67 -2.65
N TYR A 119 8.76 -27.57 -1.50
CA TYR A 119 8.53 -26.31 -0.80
C TYR A 119 9.85 -25.57 -0.52
N GLU A 120 10.86 -26.27 0.00
CA GLU A 120 12.17 -25.67 0.26
C GLU A 120 12.86 -25.20 -1.04
N LYS A 121 12.80 -25.99 -2.11
CA LYS A 121 13.38 -25.63 -3.41
C LYS A 121 12.74 -24.42 -4.08
N VAL A 122 11.45 -24.17 -3.83
CA VAL A 122 10.71 -23.05 -4.46
C VAL A 122 10.54 -21.86 -3.52
N THR A 123 10.94 -21.99 -2.26
CA THR A 123 10.87 -20.89 -1.29
C THR A 123 12.03 -19.94 -1.54
N LYS A 124 11.68 -18.67 -1.84
CA LYS A 124 12.66 -17.59 -1.95
C LYS A 124 12.55 -16.71 -0.72
N GLU A 125 13.66 -16.53 0.00
CA GLU A 125 13.73 -15.51 1.03
C GLU A 125 13.69 -14.12 0.40
N VAL A 126 12.79 -13.27 0.88
CA VAL A 126 12.68 -11.86 0.47
C VAL A 126 12.78 -11.01 1.72
N GLN A 127 13.84 -10.19 1.79
CA GLN A 127 14.05 -9.25 2.87
C GLN A 127 13.54 -7.86 2.46
N TYR A 128 12.84 -7.18 3.37
CA TYR A 128 12.38 -5.81 3.17
C TYR A 128 12.22 -5.09 4.52
N ARG A 129 12.33 -3.76 4.50
CA ARG A 129 12.07 -2.92 5.68
C ARG A 129 10.60 -2.56 5.75
N ARG A 130 9.96 -2.85 6.88
CA ARG A 130 8.57 -2.46 7.16
C ARG A 130 8.56 -1.15 7.93
N PHE A 131 7.79 -0.19 7.45
CA PHE A 131 7.44 1.00 8.22
C PHE A 131 6.28 0.69 9.18
N GLY A 132 6.37 1.20 10.41
CA GLY A 132 5.35 1.04 11.43
C GLY A 132 5.54 2.04 12.54
N ILE A 133 4.42 2.50 13.11
CA ILE A 133 4.40 3.40 14.27
C ILE A 133 3.68 2.65 15.38
N LYS A 134 4.28 2.61 16.57
CA LYS A 134 3.68 2.07 17.78
C LYS A 134 3.73 3.14 18.85
N GLU A 135 2.60 3.40 19.49
CA GLU A 135 2.56 4.24 20.67
C GLU A 135 3.15 3.44 21.84
N VAL A 136 4.19 3.99 22.46
CA VAL A 136 4.79 3.43 23.67
C VAL A 136 4.24 4.25 24.82
N SER A 137 3.27 3.68 25.53
CA SER A 137 2.75 4.23 26.79
C SER A 137 3.69 3.96 27.95
#